data_AF-A0A7C3PBH4-F1
#
_entry.id   AF-A0A7C3PBH4-F1
#
_cell.length_a   1.000
_cell.length_b   1.000
_cell.length_c   1.000
_cell.angle_alpha   90.00
_cell.angle_beta   90.00
_cell.angle_gamma   90.00
#
_symmetry.space_group_name_H-M   'P 1'
#
loop_
_entity.id
_entity.type
_entity.pdbx_description
1 polymer ?
#
loop_
_entity_poly.entity_id
_entity_poly.type
_entity_poly.pdbx_seq_one_letter_code
_entity_poly.pdbx_strand_id
1 'polypeptide(L)'
;MLLELRIKNFAIIDELNLSFSKGFNILTGETGAGKSIILNAVQLLLGDRASEELIRSSEDEASVEALFDISENREVKERIQQRGQRPFGKEEEDS
;
A
#
# COMPACT_ATOMS: atom_id res chain seq x y z
N MET A 1 1.23 10.99 1.25
CA MET A 1 1.94 10.20 2.26
C MET A 1 1.25 8.85 2.41
N LEU A 2 2.01 7.76 2.50
CA LEU A 2 1.45 6.44 2.84
C LEU A 2 0.88 6.48 4.26
N LEU A 3 -0.40 6.16 4.43
CA LEU A 3 -1.10 6.11 5.71
C LEU A 3 -1.29 4.68 6.19
N GLU A 4 -1.66 3.78 5.29
CA GLU A 4 -1.91 2.38 5.60
C GLU A 4 -1.36 1.47 4.52
N LEU A 5 -0.87 0.30 4.93
CA LEU A 5 -0.54 -0.82 4.06
C LEU A 5 -1.27 -2.06 4.57
N ARG A 6 -2.11 -2.65 3.73
CA ARG A 6 -2.77 -3.93 3.98
C ARG A 6 -2.20 -4.98 3.07
N ILE A 7 -1.89 -6.13 3.64
CA ILE A 7 -1.31 -7.27 2.93
C ILE A 7 -2.13 -8.49 3.30
N LYS A 8 -2.53 -9.27 2.30
CA LYS A 8 -3.19 -10.56 2.47
C LYS A 8 -2.54 -11.63 1.60
N ASN A 9 -2.33 -12.81 2.17
CA ASN A 9 -1.82 -14.00 1.48
C ASN A 9 -0.51 -13.76 0.71
N PHE A 10 0.41 -12.96 1.25
CA PHE A 10 1.61 -12.53 0.56
C PHE A 10 2.88 -13.11 1.21
N ALA A 11 3.63 -13.90 0.46
CA ALA A 11 4.77 -14.68 0.93
C ALA A 11 4.42 -15.48 2.20
N ILE A 12 5.02 -15.18 3.35
CA ILE A 12 4.69 -15.84 4.62
C ILE A 12 3.62 -15.11 5.45
N ILE A 13 3.04 -14.01 4.94
CA ILE A 13 2.01 -13.23 5.62
C ILE A 13 0.63 -13.76 5.22
N ASP A 14 -0.18 -14.12 6.22
CA ASP A 14 -1.61 -14.38 6.06
C ASP A 14 -2.38 -13.05 5.98
N GLU A 15 -2.33 -12.26 7.04
CA GLU A 15 -2.87 -10.90 7.06
C GLU A 15 -1.94 -9.96 7.82
N LEU A 16 -1.74 -8.75 7.29
CA LEU A 16 -1.02 -7.67 7.97
C LEU A 16 -1.66 -6.32 7.66
N ASN A 17 -1.94 -5.55 8.70
CA ASN A 17 -2.42 -4.17 8.61
C ASN A 17 -1.42 -3.26 9.33
N LEU A 18 -0.76 -2.36 8.58
CA LEU A 18 0.20 -1.40 9.11
C LEU A 18 -0.31 0.02 8.94
N SER A 19 -0.22 0.83 9.99
CA SER A 19 -0.44 2.27 9.94
C SER A 19 0.87 3.03 10.03
N PHE A 20 1.02 4.07 9.23
CA PHE A 20 2.23 4.91 9.14
C PHE A 20 1.96 6.30 9.70
N SER A 21 2.96 6.85 10.38
CA SER A 21 2.93 8.21 10.93
C SER A 21 3.82 9.15 10.13
N LYS A 22 3.55 10.47 10.25
CA LYS A 22 4.37 11.50 9.58
C LYS A 22 5.81 11.43 10.09
N GLY A 23 6.75 11.75 9.21
CA GLY A 23 8.17 11.76 9.54
C GLY A 23 8.83 10.39 9.39
N PHE A 24 9.54 9.95 10.42
CA PHE A 24 10.41 8.79 10.36
C PHE A 24 9.76 7.56 11.02
N ASN A 25 9.46 6.54 10.21
CA ASN A 25 8.92 5.27 10.69
C ASN A 25 10.05 4.24 10.76
N ILE A 26 10.22 3.61 11.93
CA ILE A 26 11.25 2.59 12.15
C ILE A 26 10.60 1.22 12.17
N LEU A 27 10.99 0.36 11.23
CA LEU A 27 10.59 -1.05 11.21
C LEU A 27 11.71 -1.88 11.82
N THR A 28 11.43 -2.56 12.92
CA THR A 28 12.35 -3.48 13.59
C THR A 28 11.91 -4.93 13.42
N GLY A 29 12.76 -5.88 13.81
CA GLY A 29 12.40 -7.30 13.80
C GLY A 29 13.62 -8.20 13.88
N GLU A 30 13.41 -9.44 14.29
CA GLU A 30 14.46 -10.42 14.58
C GLU A 30 15.20 -10.90 13.32
N THR A 31 14.48 -11.49 12.37
CA THR A 31 15.10 -12.25 11.25
C THR A 31 15.10 -11.53 9.92
N GLY A 32 14.75 -10.24 9.87
CA GLY A 32 14.79 -9.42 8.64
C GLY A 32 13.72 -9.76 7.59
N ALA A 33 13.30 -11.03 7.49
CA ALA A 33 12.33 -11.53 6.52
C ALA A 33 11.04 -10.71 6.49
N GLY A 34 10.43 -10.46 7.67
CA GLY A 34 9.21 -9.63 7.75
C GLY A 34 9.39 -8.20 7.24
N LYS A 35 10.57 -7.61 7.48
CA LYS A 35 10.89 -6.26 6.99
C LYS A 35 11.05 -6.25 5.46
N SER A 36 11.75 -7.24 4.90
CA SER A 36 11.89 -7.38 3.45
C SER A 36 10.55 -7.61 2.75
N ILE A 37 9.66 -8.41 3.34
CA ILE A 37 8.32 -8.66 2.77
C ILE A 37 7.51 -7.37 2.67
N ILE A 38 7.55 -6.53 3.71
CA ILE A 38 6.88 -5.22 3.69
C ILE A 38 7.44 -4.33 2.57
N LEU A 39 8.77 -4.32 2.38
CA LEU A 39 9.39 -3.56 1.28
C LEU A 39 8.98 -4.10 -0.09
N ASN A 40 8.92 -5.42 -0.27
CA ASN A 40 8.48 -6.05 -1.52
C ASN A 40 7.02 -5.69 -1.83
N ALA A 41 6.15 -5.66 -0.81
CA ALA A 41 4.76 -5.23 -0.97
C ALA A 41 4.67 -3.77 -1.46
N VAL A 42 5.51 -2.87 -0.93
CA VAL A 42 5.59 -1.48 -1.42
C VAL A 42 6.12 -1.40 -2.86
N GLN A 43 7.11 -2.22 -3.23
CA GLN A 43 7.60 -2.29 -4.61
C GLN A 43 6.51 -2.75 -5.58
N LEU A 44 5.72 -3.76 -5.20
CA LEU A 44 4.60 -4.24 -5.99
C LEU A 44 3.56 -3.13 -6.25
N LEU A 45 3.22 -2.35 -5.23
CA LEU A 45 2.33 -1.18 -5.36
C LEU A 45 2.85 -0.12 -6.32
N LEU A 46 4.18 -0.01 -6.48
CA LEU A 46 4.83 0.92 -7.40
C LEU A 46 4.93 0.38 -8.83
N GLY A 47 4.38 -0.80 -9.10
CA GLY A 47 4.33 -1.41 -10.43
C GLY A 47 5.49 -2.34 -10.73
N ASP A 48 6.21 -2.82 -9.70
CA ASP A 48 7.19 -3.89 -9.89
C ASP A 48 6.52 -5.20 -10.35
N ARG A 49 7.30 -6.13 -10.90
CA ARG A 49 6.77 -7.36 -11.48
C ARG A 49 6.17 -8.25 -10.38
N ALA A 50 4.87 -8.56 -10.52
CA ALA A 50 4.23 -9.61 -9.75
C ALA A 50 4.78 -11.00 -10.15
N SER A 51 4.99 -11.87 -9.16
CA SER A 51 5.37 -13.28 -9.34
C SER A 51 4.46 -14.16 -8.50
N GLU A 52 4.16 -15.37 -8.98
CA GLU A 52 3.40 -16.38 -8.23
C GLU A 52 4.11 -16.77 -6.92
N GLU A 53 5.44 -16.63 -6.86
CA GLU A 53 6.23 -16.85 -5.64
C GLU A 53 5.86 -15.89 -4.49
N LEU A 54 5.19 -14.79 -4.80
CA LEU A 54 4.68 -13.84 -3.81
C LEU A 54 3.34 -14.27 -3.23
N ILE A 55 2.66 -15.25 -3.81
CA ILE A 55 1.42 -15.80 -3.26
C ILE A 55 1.80 -16.81 -2.17
N ARG A 56 1.18 -16.65 -1.00
CA ARG A 56 1.38 -17.56 0.13
C ARG A 56 1.03 -18.99 -0.28
N SER A 57 1.81 -19.95 0.21
CA SER A 57 1.55 -21.36 -0.09
C SER A 57 0.14 -21.78 0.31
N SER A 58 -0.56 -22.48 -0.59
CA SER A 58 -1.95 -22.94 -0.45
C SER A 58 -3.03 -21.86 -0.65
N GLU A 59 -2.65 -20.66 -1.11
CA GLU A 59 -3.59 -19.61 -1.49
C GLU A 59 -3.59 -19.42 -3.01
N ASP A 60 -4.74 -19.05 -3.57
CA ASP A 60 -4.89 -18.84 -5.03
C ASP A 60 -4.59 -17.39 -5.45
N GLU A 61 -4.66 -16.45 -4.50
CA GLU A 61 -4.44 -15.02 -4.73
C GLU A 61 -3.77 -14.34 -3.54
N ALA A 62 -3.08 -13.24 -3.82
CA ALA A 62 -2.50 -12.33 -2.83
C ALA A 62 -2.94 -10.90 -3.14
N SER A 63 -3.16 -10.10 -2.10
CA SER A 63 -3.48 -8.67 -2.26
C SER A 63 -2.56 -7.79 -1.44
N VAL A 64 -2.22 -6.65 -2.04
CA VAL A 64 -1.50 -5.56 -1.37
C VAL A 64 -2.26 -4.29 -1.69
N GLU A 65 -2.71 -3.59 -0.65
CA GLU A 65 -3.43 -2.33 -0.75
C GLU A 65 -2.71 -1.26 0.04
N ALA A 66 -2.77 -0.02 -0.44
CA ALA A 66 -2.26 1.12 0.31
C ALA A 66 -3.22 2.30 0.28
N LEU A 67 -3.30 2.99 1.41
CA LEU A 67 -3.99 4.27 1.53
C LEU A 67 -2.96 5.39 1.50
N PHE A 68 -3.13 6.35 0.59
CA PHE A 68 -2.27 7.53 0.50
C PHE A 68 -3.05 8.82 0.76
N ASP A 69 -2.53 9.67 1.65
CA ASP A 69 -2.92 11.07 1.75
C ASP A 69 -2.29 11.87 0.61
N ILE A 70 -3.11 12.37 -0.32
CA ILE A 70 -2.67 13.19 -1.45
C ILE A 70 -3.08 14.66 -1.31
N SER A 71 -3.57 15.07 -0.13
CA SER A 71 -4.14 16.41 0.11
C SER A 71 -3.15 17.52 -0.26
N GLU A 72 -1.86 17.33 0.05
CA GLU A 72 -0.78 18.27 -0.24
C GLU A 72 -0.10 18.06 -1.60
N ASN A 73 -0.51 17.05 -2.39
CA ASN A 73 0.11 16.76 -3.69
C ASN A 73 -0.78 17.22 -4.85
N ARG A 74 -0.58 18.47 -5.28
CA ARG A 74 -1.35 19.07 -6.37
C ARG A 74 -1.20 18.31 -7.70
N GLU A 75 0.02 17.91 -8.05
CA GLU A 75 0.29 17.22 -9.31
C GLU A 75 -0.48 15.90 -9.41
N VAL A 76 -0.45 15.09 -8.35
CA VAL A 76 -1.18 13.81 -8.30
C VAL A 76 -2.69 14.05 -8.39
N LYS A 77 -3.22 15.05 -7.68
CA LYS A 77 -4.64 15.42 -7.77
C LYS A 77 -5.05 15.80 -9.20
N GLU A 78 -4.26 16.61 -9.88
CA GLU A 78 -4.52 17.01 -11.28
C GLU A 78 -4.47 15.81 -12.23
N ARG A 79 -3.46 14.93 -12.11
CA ARG A 79 -3.32 13.72 -12.94
C ARG A 79 -4.50 12.75 -12.76
N ILE A 80 -4.97 12.56 -11.53
CA ILE A 80 -6.13 11.70 -11.23
C ILE A 80 -7.40 12.30 -11.86
N GLN A 81 -7.61 13.62 -11.72
CA GLN A 81 -8.77 14.31 -12.28
C GLN A 81 -8.81 14.28 -13.81
N GLN A 82 -7.65 14.41 -14.47
CA GLN A 82 -7.54 14.30 -15.93
C GLN A 82 -7.93 12.92 -16.46
N ARG A 83 -7.76 11.87 -15.65
CA ARG A 83 -8.15 10.49 -15.99
C ARG A 83 -9.63 10.20 -15.68
N GLY A 84 -10.41 11.20 -15.29
CA GLY A 84 -11.82 11.05 -14.92
C GLY A 84 -12.04 10.32 -13.59
N GLN A 85 -10.99 10.07 -12.82
CA GLN A 85 -11.09 9.45 -11.50
C GLN A 85 -11.25 10.53 -10.43
N ARG A 86 -12.06 10.25 -9.40
CA ARG A 86 -12.18 11.11 -8.21
C ARG A 86 -11.45 10.45 -7.05
N PRO A 87 -10.67 11.21 -6.24
CA PRO A 87 -10.17 10.70 -4.98
C PRO A 87 -11.34 10.23 -4.11
N PHE A 88 -11.21 9.06 -3.48
CA PHE A 88 -12.16 8.61 -2.46
C PHE A 88 -12.19 9.62 -1.29
N GLY A 89 -13.38 9.98 -0.79
CA GLY A 89 -13.53 10.75 0.45
C GLY A 89 -13.79 12.26 0.32
N LYS A 90 -14.12 12.80 -0.86
CA LYS A 90 -14.83 14.09 -0.90
C LYS A 90 -16.32 13.83 -0.67
N GLU A 91 -16.73 13.82 0.60
CA GLU A 91 -18.11 14.17 0.93
C GLU A 91 -18.35 15.63 0.50
N GLU A 92 -19.56 15.89 0.02
CA GLU A 92 -20.05 17.20 -0.39
C GLU A 92 -20.09 18.17 0.81
N GLU A 93 -18.97 18.80 1.15
CA GLU A 93 -18.98 20.06 1.90
C GLU A 93 -19.00 21.21 0.89
N ASP A 94 -20.13 21.35 0.20
CA ASP A 94 -20.57 22.62 -0.39
C ASP A 94 -22.09 22.69 -0.17
N SER A 95 -22.48 23.28 0.97
CA SER A 95 -23.82 23.79 1.26
C SER A 95 -23.71 25.01 2.17
#